data_AF-A0A3A6NXA6-F1
#
_entry.id   AF-A0A3A6NXA6-F1
#
_cell.length_a   1.000
_cell.length_b   1.000
_cell.length_c   1.000
_cell.angle_alpha   90.00
_cell.angle_beta   90.00
_cell.angle_gamma   90.00
#
_symmetry.space_group_name_H-M   'P 1'
#
loop_
_entity.id
_entity.type
_entity.pdbx_description
1 polymer ?
#
loop_
_entity_poly.entity_id
_entity_poly.type
_entity_poly.pdbx_seq_one_letter_code
_entity_poly.pdbx_strand_id
1 'polypeptide(L)'
;TLKKRKHDKQGREKKPQYRSVPVPPSVVDFFDLVFDLRRRQHKNNDQPFWTMSRTSAWRMIKQVMARAGISGPQATPKGLRHGFGVAMVTSENPLPLHILADLMGHSSTATTEIYTRVLAGEKQKMVLQAWKG
;
A
#
# COMPACT_ATOMS: atom_id res chain seq x y z
N THR A 1 16.60 13.44 -11.51
CA THR A 1 15.86 12.45 -10.70
C THR A 1 16.64 11.16 -10.64
N LEU A 2 17.20 10.79 -9.48
CA LEU A 2 18.10 9.63 -9.34
C LEU A 2 17.39 8.34 -9.79
N LYS A 3 17.87 7.76 -10.90
CA LYS A 3 17.38 6.51 -11.49
C LYS A 3 17.54 5.40 -10.45
N LYS A 4 16.44 4.79 -10.02
CA LYS A 4 16.45 3.65 -9.09
C LYS A 4 17.33 2.56 -9.72
N ARG A 5 18.36 2.09 -9.00
CA ARG A 5 19.33 1.11 -9.54
C ARG A 5 18.59 -0.13 -10.07
N LYS A 6 18.86 -0.47 -11.35
CA LYS A 6 18.34 -1.68 -12.04
C LYS A 6 18.85 -2.97 -11.37
N HIS A 7 20.05 -2.90 -10.80
CA HIS A 7 20.73 -4.02 -10.17
C HIS A 7 20.73 -3.92 -8.64
N ASP A 8 20.76 -5.08 -7.97
CA ASP A 8 20.97 -5.21 -6.53
C ASP A 8 22.44 -4.93 -6.13
N LYS A 9 22.78 -5.09 -4.85
CA LYS A 9 24.17 -4.89 -4.37
C LYS A 9 25.15 -5.94 -4.91
N GLN A 10 24.64 -7.06 -5.45
CA GLN A 10 25.40 -8.17 -6.02
C GLN A 10 25.40 -8.16 -7.57
N GLY A 11 24.91 -7.09 -8.21
CA GLY A 11 24.91 -6.96 -9.68
C GLY A 11 23.76 -7.68 -10.40
N ARG A 12 22.83 -8.32 -9.68
CA ARG A 12 21.69 -9.03 -10.28
C ARG A 12 20.54 -8.08 -10.57
N GLU A 13 19.78 -8.33 -11.64
CA GLU A 13 18.57 -7.55 -11.91
C GLU A 13 17.57 -7.68 -10.76
N LYS A 14 17.01 -6.55 -10.32
CA LYS A 14 16.01 -6.56 -9.27
C LYS A 14 14.71 -7.16 -9.78
N LYS A 15 14.38 -8.35 -9.27
CA LYS A 15 13.08 -8.98 -9.53
C LYS A 15 11.93 -8.13 -8.96
N PRO A 16 10.76 -8.11 -9.63
CA PRO A 16 9.57 -7.46 -9.09
C PRO A 16 9.16 -8.11 -7.76
N GLN A 17 8.80 -7.29 -6.78
CA GLN A 17 8.34 -7.73 -5.47
C GLN A 17 6.83 -7.50 -5.38
N TYR A 18 6.09 -8.59 -5.18
CA TYR A 18 4.65 -8.58 -5.02
C TYR A 18 4.29 -8.82 -3.55
N ARG A 19 3.20 -8.20 -3.10
CA ARG A 19 2.62 -8.42 -1.77
C ARG A 19 1.12 -8.19 -1.83
N SER A 20 0.39 -8.93 -1.01
CA SER A 20 -1.05 -8.74 -0.82
C SER A 20 -1.28 -7.82 0.37
N VAL A 21 -2.13 -6.80 0.19
CA VAL A 21 -2.56 -5.91 1.26
C VAL A 21 -4.04 -6.16 1.52
N PRO A 22 -4.41 -6.70 2.69
CA PRO A 22 -5.82 -6.84 3.06
C PRO A 22 -6.50 -5.48 3.12
N VAL A 23 -7.65 -5.38 2.45
CA VAL A 23 -8.50 -4.18 2.45
C VAL A 23 -9.90 -4.57 2.91
N PRO A 24 -10.62 -3.69 3.63
CA PRO A 24 -12.00 -3.92 4.03
C PRO A 24 -12.92 -4.19 2.81
N PRO A 25 -13.97 -5.02 2.96
CA PRO A 25 -14.93 -5.28 1.88
C PRO A 25 -15.55 -3.99 1.32
N SER A 26 -15.85 -3.01 2.18
CA SER A 26 -16.38 -1.71 1.77
C SER A 26 -15.47 -0.96 0.79
N VAL A 27 -14.14 -1.08 0.95
CA VAL A 27 -13.16 -0.49 0.03
C VAL A 27 -13.16 -1.24 -1.30
N VAL A 28 -13.30 -2.56 -1.27
CA VAL A 28 -13.41 -3.39 -2.48
C VAL A 28 -14.68 -3.03 -3.25
N ASP A 29 -15.82 -2.92 -2.58
CA ASP A 29 -17.10 -2.56 -3.19
C ASP A 29 -17.07 -1.15 -3.77
N PHE A 30 -16.44 -0.20 -3.07
CA PHE A 30 -16.21 1.15 -3.60
C PHE A 30 -15.37 1.13 -4.87
N PHE A 31 -14.29 0.36 -4.91
CA PHE A 31 -13.48 0.24 -6.12
C PHE A 31 -14.22 -0.47 -7.24
N ASP A 32 -15.03 -1.48 -6.95
CA ASP A 32 -15.84 -2.16 -7.96
C ASP A 32 -16.88 -1.20 -8.56
N LEU A 33 -17.55 -0.41 -7.72
CA LEU A 33 -18.50 0.61 -8.16
C LEU A 33 -17.86 1.65 -9.09
N VAL A 34 -16.66 2.14 -8.74
CA VAL A 34 -16.00 3.22 -9.49
C VAL A 34 -15.26 2.70 -10.73
N PHE A 35 -14.70 1.49 -10.67
CA PHE A 35 -13.77 0.99 -11.69
C PHE A 35 -14.24 -0.27 -12.41
N ASP A 36 -15.41 -0.83 -12.07
CA ASP A 36 -15.97 -2.05 -12.66
C ASP A 36 -14.98 -3.22 -12.59
N LEU A 37 -14.38 -3.39 -11.40
CA LEU A 37 -13.29 -4.33 -11.12
C LEU A 37 -13.64 -5.75 -11.55
N ARG A 38 -14.81 -6.24 -11.15
CA ARG A 38 -15.27 -7.60 -11.42
C ARG A 38 -15.37 -7.87 -12.92
N ARG A 39 -15.93 -6.94 -13.70
CA ARG A 39 -16.05 -7.10 -15.16
C ARG A 39 -14.68 -7.09 -15.84
N ARG A 40 -13.75 -6.25 -15.38
CA ARG A 40 -12.38 -6.15 -15.95
C ARG A 40 -11.55 -7.40 -15.69
N GLN A 41 -11.63 -7.97 -14.49
CA GLN A 41 -10.92 -9.22 -14.14
C GLN A 41 -11.29 -10.39 -15.07
N HIS A 42 -12.54 -10.45 -15.55
CA HIS A 42 -12.97 -11.50 -16.46
C HIS A 42 -12.48 -11.34 -17.90
N LYS A 43 -12.05 -10.14 -18.33
CA LYS A 43 -11.75 -9.87 -19.74
C LYS A 43 -10.27 -9.85 -20.10
N ASN A 44 -9.36 -9.47 -19.20
CA ASN A 44 -7.90 -9.61 -19.35
C ASN A 44 -7.17 -9.13 -18.08
N ASN A 45 -6.31 -9.95 -17.46
CA ASN A 45 -5.58 -9.59 -16.23
C ASN A 45 -4.27 -8.83 -16.46
N ASP A 46 -3.80 -8.70 -17.70
CA ASP A 46 -2.49 -8.10 -18.01
C ASP A 46 -2.54 -6.59 -18.23
N GLN A 47 -3.70 -5.95 -18.10
CA GLN A 47 -3.83 -4.51 -18.28
C GLN A 47 -3.60 -3.74 -16.97
N PRO A 48 -2.92 -2.57 -17.02
CA PRO A 48 -2.81 -1.70 -15.86
C PRO A 48 -4.18 -1.28 -15.36
N PHE A 49 -4.41 -1.40 -14.04
CA PHE A 49 -5.66 -0.97 -13.43
C PHE A 49 -5.92 0.53 -13.65
N TRP A 50 -4.86 1.34 -13.55
CA TRP A 50 -4.87 2.74 -13.94
C TRP A 50 -3.85 3.01 -15.05
N THR A 51 -4.29 3.70 -16.09
CA THR A 51 -3.44 4.14 -17.22
C THR A 51 -2.72 5.47 -16.96
N MET A 52 -2.84 6.02 -15.75
CA MET A 52 -2.30 7.33 -15.40
C MET A 52 -0.80 7.28 -15.08
N SER A 53 -0.10 8.36 -15.41
CA SER A 53 1.30 8.54 -15.02
C SER A 53 1.43 8.89 -13.53
N ARG A 54 2.64 8.66 -12.97
CA ARG A 54 2.97 9.03 -11.60
C ARG A 54 2.74 10.52 -11.30
N THR A 55 3.04 11.41 -12.24
CA THR A 55 2.87 12.86 -12.07
C THR A 55 1.39 13.24 -11.99
N SER A 56 0.55 12.58 -12.80
CA SER A 56 -0.91 12.75 -12.77
C SER A 56 -1.49 12.29 -11.43
N ALA A 57 -1.08 11.11 -10.96
CA ALA A 57 -1.47 10.59 -9.64
C ALA A 57 -1.05 11.53 -8.50
N TRP A 58 0.19 12.05 -8.57
CA TRP A 58 0.69 13.03 -7.58
C TRP A 58 -0.19 14.28 -7.51
N ARG A 59 -0.55 14.86 -8.67
CA ARG A 59 -1.42 16.04 -8.75
C ARG A 59 -2.81 15.76 -8.18
N MET A 60 -3.39 14.61 -8.51
CA MET A 60 -4.69 14.21 -7.95
C MET A 60 -4.66 14.11 -6.43
N ILE A 61 -3.64 13.46 -5.85
CA ILE A 61 -3.48 13.38 -4.39
C ILE A 61 -3.34 14.78 -3.77
N LYS A 62 -2.53 15.66 -4.37
CA LYS A 62 -2.40 17.06 -3.91
C LYS A 62 -3.73 17.82 -3.93
N GLN A 63 -4.53 17.64 -4.97
CA GLN A 63 -5.85 18.27 -5.08
C GLN A 63 -6.84 17.73 -4.03
N VAL A 64 -6.86 16.42 -3.81
CA VAL A 64 -7.71 15.80 -2.77
C VAL A 64 -7.30 16.30 -1.39
N MET A 65 -6.00 16.33 -1.08
CA MET A 65 -5.50 16.86 0.19
C MET A 65 -5.87 18.33 0.40
N ALA A 66 -5.75 19.16 -0.64
CA ALA A 66 -6.15 20.57 -0.56
C ALA A 66 -7.66 20.73 -0.29
N ARG A 67 -8.51 19.94 -0.96
CA ARG A 67 -9.96 19.93 -0.72
C ARG A 67 -10.32 19.47 0.69
N ALA A 68 -9.51 18.59 1.28
CA ALA A 68 -9.65 18.14 2.66
C ALA A 68 -9.03 19.11 3.69
N GLY A 69 -8.55 20.29 3.28
CA GLY A 69 -7.91 21.27 4.17
C GLY A 69 -6.51 20.87 4.67
N ILE A 70 -5.90 19.84 4.08
CA ILE A 70 -4.58 19.34 4.49
C ILE A 70 -3.48 20.17 3.77
N SER A 71 -2.73 20.94 4.56
CA SER A 71 -1.64 21.81 4.08
C SER A 71 -0.31 21.47 4.78
N GLY A 72 0.81 22.05 4.32
CA GLY A 72 2.13 21.85 4.93
C GLY A 72 2.99 20.73 4.30
N PRO A 73 4.15 20.41 4.90
CA PRO A 73 5.13 19.45 4.35
C PRO A 73 4.58 18.03 4.15
N GLN A 74 3.61 17.63 4.97
CA GLN A 74 2.94 16.32 4.92
C GLN A 74 1.87 16.22 3.82
N ALA A 75 1.46 17.33 3.21
CA ALA A 75 0.49 17.36 2.11
C ALA A 75 1.13 16.84 0.80
N THR A 76 1.62 15.60 0.81
CA THR A 76 2.26 14.92 -0.31
C THR A 76 1.90 13.43 -0.30
N PRO A 77 1.98 12.70 -1.42
CA PRO A 77 1.86 11.24 -1.44
C PRO A 77 2.77 10.49 -0.46
N LYS A 78 3.99 11.01 -0.20
CA LYS A 78 4.87 10.43 0.82
C LYS A 78 4.31 10.67 2.23
N GLY A 79 3.83 11.88 2.50
CA GLY A 79 3.18 12.21 3.76
C GLY A 79 1.90 11.41 3.98
N LEU A 80 1.08 11.20 2.95
CA LEU A 80 -0.10 10.32 3.00
C LEU A 80 0.26 8.90 3.43
N ARG A 81 1.27 8.31 2.79
CA ARG A 81 1.75 6.96 3.12
C ARG A 81 2.33 6.89 4.54
N HIS A 82 3.02 7.94 4.98
CA HIS A 82 3.54 8.01 6.34
C HIS A 82 2.41 8.11 7.36
N GLY A 83 1.45 9.02 7.14
CA GLY A 83 0.26 9.18 7.97
C GLY A 83 -0.56 7.91 8.08
N PHE A 84 -0.70 7.15 6.98
CA PHE A 84 -1.30 5.81 7.02
C PHE A 84 -0.55 4.87 7.96
N GLY A 85 0.78 4.84 7.90
CA GLY A 85 1.59 4.02 8.81
C GLY A 85 1.43 4.44 10.26
N VAL A 86 1.41 5.75 10.55
CA VAL A 86 1.15 6.28 11.89
C VAL A 86 -0.24 5.85 12.36
N ALA A 87 -1.28 6.09 11.56
CA ALA A 87 -2.66 5.73 11.89
C ALA A 87 -2.81 4.24 12.21
N MET A 88 -2.15 3.35 11.45
CA MET A 88 -2.19 1.90 11.71
C MET A 88 -1.52 1.51 13.04
N VAL A 89 -0.49 2.23 13.48
CA VAL A 89 0.18 1.99 14.76
C VAL A 89 -0.53 2.65 15.93
N THR A 90 -1.26 3.74 15.69
CA THR A 90 -1.97 4.50 16.74
C THR A 90 -3.47 4.19 16.80
N SER A 91 -3.98 3.31 15.94
CA SER A 91 -5.38 2.88 15.95
C SER A 91 -5.72 2.12 17.25
N GLU A 92 -7.02 1.96 17.53
CA GLU A 92 -7.51 1.18 18.67
C GLU A 92 -7.00 -0.28 18.67
N ASN A 93 -6.72 -0.81 17.48
CA ASN A 93 -6.19 -2.16 17.27
C ASN A 93 -4.84 -2.06 16.55
N PRO A 94 -3.77 -1.64 17.26
CA PRO A 94 -2.52 -1.25 16.64
C PRO A 94 -1.84 -2.43 15.95
N LEU A 95 -1.38 -2.21 14.72
CA LEU A 95 -0.71 -3.24 13.94
C LEU A 95 0.76 -3.38 14.37
N PRO A 96 1.27 -4.61 14.64
CA PRO A 96 2.68 -4.81 14.92
C PRO A 96 3.58 -4.25 13.80
N LEU A 97 4.66 -3.56 14.20
CA LEU A 97 5.54 -2.84 13.26
C LEU A 97 6.10 -3.73 12.14
N HIS A 98 6.37 -5.00 12.42
CA HIS A 98 6.87 -5.94 11.42
C HIS A 98 5.81 -6.28 10.35
N ILE A 99 4.54 -6.41 10.73
CA ILE A 99 3.42 -6.64 9.80
C ILE A 99 3.22 -5.38 8.95
N LEU A 100 3.22 -4.21 9.58
CA LEU A 100 3.09 -2.93 8.88
C LEU A 100 4.24 -2.70 7.89
N ALA A 101 5.48 -2.99 8.29
CA ALA A 101 6.66 -2.86 7.44
C ALA A 101 6.56 -3.75 6.19
N ASP A 102 6.05 -4.98 6.36
CA ASP A 102 5.79 -5.90 5.25
C ASP A 102 4.72 -5.37 4.30
N LEU A 103 3.57 -4.89 4.81
CA LEU A 103 2.50 -4.29 4.00
C LEU A 103 2.98 -3.06 3.23
N MET A 104 3.78 -2.21 3.87
CA MET A 104 4.33 -1.02 3.24
C MET A 104 5.46 -1.40 2.24
N GLY A 105 6.13 -2.52 2.43
CA GLY A 105 7.24 -2.95 1.58
C GLY A 105 8.57 -2.32 1.94
N HIS A 106 8.84 -2.13 3.24
CA HIS A 106 10.16 -1.75 3.70
C HIS A 106 11.04 -3.02 3.68
N SER A 107 11.84 -3.16 2.62
CA SER A 107 12.74 -4.29 2.40
C SER A 107 13.94 -4.25 3.35
N SER A 108 13.74 -4.58 4.62
CA SER A 108 14.82 -5.05 5.50
C SER A 108 14.56 -6.52 5.79
N THR A 109 15.22 -7.38 5.02
CA THR A 109 15.15 -8.85 5.08
C THR A 109 15.87 -9.48 6.27
N ALA A 110 16.24 -8.70 7.31
CA ALA A 110 17.07 -9.22 8.40
C ALA A 110 16.28 -9.82 9.59
N THR A 111 14.95 -9.74 9.61
CA THR A 111 14.16 -10.19 10.78
C THR A 111 12.91 -10.98 10.43
N THR A 112 12.69 -11.25 9.13
CA THR A 112 11.44 -11.82 8.60
C THR A 112 11.35 -13.34 8.75
N GLU A 113 12.48 -14.05 8.91
CA GLU A 113 12.49 -15.51 9.09
C GLU A 113 11.95 -15.97 10.45
N ILE A 114 11.94 -15.11 11.48
CA ILE A 114 11.55 -15.50 12.84
C ILE A 114 10.02 -15.45 13.06
N TYR A 115 9.28 -14.67 12.26
CA TYR A 115 7.83 -14.44 12.48
C TYR A 115 6.91 -14.93 11.34
N THR A 116 7.43 -15.63 10.33
CA THR A 116 6.67 -16.30 9.25
C THR A 116 5.71 -17.40 9.73
N ARG A 117 5.46 -17.51 11.04
CA ARG A 117 4.52 -18.43 11.68
C ARG A 117 3.26 -17.76 12.23
N VAL A 118 3.00 -16.48 11.93
CA VAL A 118 1.63 -15.97 12.04
C VAL A 118 0.85 -16.55 10.88
N LEU A 119 -0.13 -17.43 11.17
CA LEU A 119 -1.01 -18.02 10.16
C LEU A 119 -1.57 -16.88 9.29
N ALA A 120 -1.49 -17.01 7.96
CA ALA A 120 -1.85 -15.93 7.04
C ALA A 120 -3.24 -15.31 7.31
N GLY A 121 -4.19 -16.12 7.82
CA GLY A 121 -5.52 -15.66 8.23
C GLY A 121 -5.53 -14.77 9.47
N GLU A 122 -4.63 -14.97 10.43
CA GLU A 122 -4.51 -14.12 11.63
C GLU A 122 -3.97 -12.74 11.27
N LYS A 123 -2.92 -12.70 10.43
CA LYS A 123 -2.40 -11.45 9.85
C LYS A 123 -3.49 -10.67 9.13
N GLN A 124 -4.30 -11.35 8.30
CA GLN A 124 -5.40 -10.70 7.59
C GLN A 124 -6.42 -10.07 8.55
N LYS A 125 -6.82 -10.79 9.60
CA LYS A 125 -7.76 -10.29 10.61
C LYS A 125 -7.21 -9.07 11.35
N MET A 126 -5.96 -9.11 11.78
CA MET A 126 -5.30 -7.98 12.47
C MET A 126 -5.27 -6.74 11.58
N VAL A 127 -4.92 -6.89 10.30
CA VAL A 127 -4.93 -5.77 9.35
C VAL A 127 -6.34 -5.19 9.25
N LEU A 128 -7.36 -6.02 8.99
CA LEU A 128 -8.74 -5.57 8.84
C LEU A 128 -9.31 -4.91 10.11
N GLN A 129 -8.84 -5.28 11.30
CA GLN A 129 -9.21 -4.60 12.55
C GLN A 129 -8.55 -3.22 12.66
N ALA A 130 -7.27 -3.08 12.28
CA ALA A 130 -6.57 -1.79 12.28
C ALA A 130 -7.21 -0.76 11.32
N TRP A 131 -7.93 -1.22 10.28
CA TRP A 131 -8.71 -0.35 9.38
C TRP A 131 -9.97 0.26 10.00
N LYS A 132 -10.45 -0.25 11.14
CA LYS A 132 -11.71 0.21 11.77
C LYS A 132 -11.55 1.43 12.68
N GLY A 133 -10.33 1.92 12.87
CA GLY A 133 -10.02 3.11 13.66
C GLY A 133 -10.16 4.43 12.90
#